data_AF-A0A812UC40-F1
#
_entry.id   AF-A0A812UC40-F1
#
_cell.length_a   1.000
_cell.length_b   1.000
_cell.length_c   1.000
_cell.angle_alpha   90.00
_cell.angle_beta   90.00
_cell.angle_gamma   90.00
#
_symmetry.space_group_name_H-M   'P 1'
#
loop_
_entity.id
_entity.type
_entity.pdbx_description
1 polymer ?
#
loop_
_entity_poly.entity_id
_entity_poly.type
_entity_poly.pdbx_seq_one_letter_code
_entity_poly.pdbx_strand_id
1 'polypeptide(L)'
;MRIEDMSEYEQLKISWSYLGPQEQLTLTNHFLADGIEDLACVFEFLPDCVANAVTNPAVTLSCLLECLVDLLHVLKPNIDMMPDLKEARVVLVDLSDMSEFIACVQNRFVFETCVSRCKLRFAGRRALLEMTGGNWGRVNDTDSDITNLAYSVTDLRKKQQSLANQLSRSMQKKEPRRRSLTFAI
;
A
#
# COMPACT_ATOMS: atom_id res chain seq x y z
N MET A 1 -11.25 -17.16 4.92
CA MET A 1 -12.20 -16.06 4.69
C MET A 1 -13.35 -16.63 3.88
N ARG A 2 -14.52 -16.87 4.49
CA ARG A 2 -15.73 -17.27 3.74
C ARG A 2 -16.31 -16.00 3.13
N ILE A 3 -16.58 -16.03 1.83
CA ILE A 3 -17.31 -14.95 1.17
C ILE A 3 -18.76 -15.14 1.57
N GLU A 4 -19.23 -14.33 2.53
CA GLU A 4 -20.63 -14.32 2.95
C GLU A 4 -21.45 -13.33 2.09
N ASP A 5 -20.79 -12.28 1.57
CA ASP A 5 -21.38 -11.30 0.67
C ASP A 5 -20.60 -11.20 -0.66
N MET A 6 -21.28 -11.53 -1.76
CA MET A 6 -20.73 -11.45 -3.11
C MET A 6 -20.55 -10.00 -3.61
N SER A 7 -21.35 -9.06 -3.10
CA SER A 7 -21.27 -7.64 -3.46
C SER A 7 -20.00 -7.01 -2.93
N GLU A 8 -19.69 -7.24 -1.65
CA GLU A 8 -18.45 -6.78 -1.02
C GLU A 8 -17.21 -7.37 -1.71
N TYR A 9 -17.27 -8.65 -2.10
CA TYR A 9 -16.20 -9.30 -2.83
C TYR A 9 -15.95 -8.68 -4.21
N GLU A 10 -17.00 -8.38 -4.98
CA GLU A 10 -16.84 -7.72 -6.28
C GLU A 10 -16.31 -6.29 -6.13
N GLN A 11 -16.73 -5.55 -5.09
CA GLN A 11 -16.16 -4.24 -4.78
C GLN A 11 -14.66 -4.32 -4.46
N LEU A 12 -14.25 -5.30 -3.66
CA LEU A 12 -12.84 -5.56 -3.35
C LEU A 12 -12.07 -5.91 -4.62
N LYS A 13 -12.60 -6.78 -5.47
CA LYS A 13 -11.97 -7.20 -6.72
C LYS A 13 -11.79 -6.05 -7.71
N ILE A 14 -12.79 -5.19 -7.84
CA ILE A 14 -12.70 -3.96 -8.64
C ILE A 14 -11.62 -3.05 -8.05
N SER A 15 -11.66 -2.81 -6.73
CA SER A 15 -10.68 -1.97 -6.03
C SER A 15 -9.25 -2.49 -6.19
N TRP A 16 -9.07 -3.81 -6.09
CA TRP A 16 -7.81 -4.51 -6.29
C TRP A 16 -7.29 -4.37 -7.73
N SER A 17 -8.18 -4.38 -8.73
CA SER A 17 -7.79 -4.23 -10.13
C SER A 17 -7.21 -2.85 -10.49
N TYR A 18 -7.47 -1.82 -9.68
CA TYR A 18 -6.87 -0.49 -9.85
C TYR A 18 -5.40 -0.45 -9.41
N LEU A 19 -4.97 -1.38 -8.57
CA LEU A 19 -3.58 -1.49 -8.16
C LEU A 19 -2.73 -1.99 -9.32
N GLY A 20 -1.50 -1.49 -9.41
CA GLY A 20 -0.52 -2.03 -10.35
C GLY A 20 -0.06 -3.44 -9.93
N PRO A 21 0.59 -4.19 -10.85
CA PRO A 21 1.00 -5.56 -10.57
C PRO A 21 2.00 -5.70 -9.41
N GLN A 22 2.80 -4.66 -9.13
CA GLN A 22 3.77 -4.69 -8.03
C GLN A 22 3.09 -4.46 -6.69
N GLU A 23 2.13 -3.54 -6.65
CA GLU A 23 1.30 -3.23 -5.49
C GLU A 23 0.47 -4.46 -5.09
N GLN A 24 -0.19 -5.11 -6.06
CA GLN A 24 -0.91 -6.36 -5.85
C GLN A 24 0.00 -7.46 -5.31
N LEU A 25 1.21 -7.61 -5.85
CA LEU A 25 2.18 -8.60 -5.39
C LEU A 25 2.63 -8.32 -3.95
N THR A 26 2.95 -7.06 -3.63
CA THR A 26 3.33 -6.64 -2.28
C THR A 26 2.25 -6.97 -1.25
N LEU A 27 0.99 -6.62 -1.54
CA LEU A 27 -0.13 -6.91 -0.65
C LEU A 27 -0.41 -8.42 -0.55
N THR A 28 -0.34 -9.13 -1.68
CA THR A 28 -0.53 -10.60 -1.69
C THR A 28 0.51 -11.28 -0.80
N ASN A 29 1.79 -10.94 -0.99
CA ASN A 29 2.87 -11.50 -0.19
C ASN A 29 2.71 -11.16 1.29
N HIS A 30 2.26 -9.94 1.61
CA HIS A 30 1.99 -9.54 2.99
C HIS A 30 0.83 -10.33 3.60
N PHE A 31 -0.32 -10.43 2.92
CA PHE A 31 -1.50 -11.12 3.46
C PHE A 31 -1.35 -12.64 3.51
N LEU A 32 -0.44 -13.22 2.72
CA LEU A 32 -0.09 -14.64 2.78
C LEU A 32 1.04 -14.95 3.76
N ALA A 33 1.73 -13.93 4.30
CA ALA A 33 2.81 -14.14 5.27
C ALA A 33 2.24 -14.68 6.58
N ASP A 34 2.76 -15.82 7.03
CA ASP A 34 2.31 -16.54 8.23
C ASP A 34 3.27 -16.42 9.43
N GLY A 35 4.43 -15.80 9.22
CA GLY A 35 5.47 -15.65 10.24
C GLY A 35 6.36 -16.88 10.38
N ILE A 36 6.24 -17.89 9.52
CA ILE A 36 7.04 -19.11 9.64
C ILE A 36 8.41 -18.90 8.98
N GLU A 37 8.41 -18.58 7.68
CA GLU A 37 9.64 -18.37 6.91
C GLU A 37 10.07 -16.90 6.95
N ASP A 38 9.13 -16.01 6.65
CA ASP A 38 9.31 -14.56 6.59
C ASP A 38 8.61 -13.84 7.75
N LEU A 39 9.06 -12.62 8.05
CA LEU A 39 8.38 -11.73 8.99
C LEU A 39 6.94 -11.46 8.53
N ALA A 40 5.96 -11.77 9.38
CA ALA A 40 4.58 -11.39 9.19
C ALA A 40 4.23 -10.12 9.99
N CYS A 41 3.72 -9.12 9.29
CA CYS A 41 3.10 -7.96 9.93
C CYS A 41 1.59 -8.22 10.01
N VAL A 42 1.01 -8.13 11.20
CA VAL A 42 -0.44 -8.31 11.39
C VAL A 42 -1.04 -6.93 11.64
N PHE A 43 -1.88 -6.47 10.72
CA PHE A 43 -2.54 -5.18 10.81
C PHE A 43 -3.78 -5.28 11.71
N GLU A 44 -3.63 -4.87 12.97
CA GLU A 44 -4.73 -4.70 13.90
C GLU A 44 -5.60 -3.52 13.43
N PHE A 45 -6.91 -3.58 13.65
CA PHE A 45 -7.88 -2.57 13.19
C PHE A 45 -8.00 -2.41 11.66
N LEU A 46 -7.38 -3.28 10.86
CA LEU A 46 -7.60 -3.31 9.41
C LEU A 46 -9.09 -3.44 9.02
N PRO A 47 -9.92 -4.26 9.70
CA PRO A 47 -11.36 -4.29 9.42
C PRO A 47 -12.04 -2.94 9.60
N ASP A 48 -11.67 -2.16 10.62
CA ASP A 48 -12.23 -0.82 10.87
C ASP A 48 -11.74 0.18 9.80
N CYS A 49 -10.47 0.10 9.39
CA CYS A 49 -9.97 0.89 8.26
C CYS A 49 -10.76 0.60 6.98
N VAL A 50 -11.07 -0.67 6.69
CA VAL A 50 -11.86 -1.08 5.53
C VAL A 50 -13.30 -0.56 5.65
N ALA A 51 -13.94 -0.72 6.80
CA ALA A 51 -15.30 -0.23 7.03
C ALA A 51 -15.40 1.30 6.85
N ASN A 52 -14.42 2.04 7.39
CA ASN A 52 -14.36 3.50 7.23
C ASN A 52 -14.04 3.90 5.79
N ALA A 53 -13.19 3.16 5.06
CA ALA A 53 -12.88 3.44 3.66
C ALA A 53 -14.07 3.16 2.71
N VAL A 54 -14.88 2.14 3.01
CA VAL A 54 -16.10 1.86 2.23
C VAL A 54 -17.14 2.97 2.41
N THR A 55 -17.22 3.55 3.60
CA THR A 55 -18.21 4.60 3.93
C THR A 55 -17.74 6.02 3.65
N ASN A 56 -16.42 6.25 3.55
CA ASN A 56 -15.86 7.56 3.26
C ASN A 56 -15.56 7.75 1.75
N PRO A 57 -16.27 8.64 1.03
CA PRO A 57 -16.03 8.88 -0.39
C PRO A 57 -14.65 9.47 -0.70
N ALA A 58 -13.99 10.11 0.26
CA ALA A 58 -12.63 10.63 0.10
C ALA A 58 -11.56 9.52 0.20
N VAL A 59 -11.86 8.42 0.88
CA VAL A 59 -10.91 7.31 1.11
C VAL A 59 -11.50 6.05 0.52
N THR A 60 -11.56 5.94 -0.80
CA THR A 60 -12.06 4.72 -1.44
C THR A 60 -11.22 3.51 -1.04
N LEU A 61 -11.79 2.31 -1.16
CA LEU A 61 -11.07 1.07 -0.85
C LEU A 61 -9.76 0.92 -1.66
N SER A 62 -9.74 1.35 -2.92
CA SER A 62 -8.52 1.41 -3.73
C SER A 62 -7.46 2.35 -3.13
N CYS A 63 -7.85 3.53 -2.62
CA CYS A 63 -6.92 4.43 -1.94
C CYS A 63 -6.35 3.79 -0.66
N LEU A 64 -7.19 3.10 0.12
CA LEU A 64 -6.72 2.39 1.30
C LEU A 64 -5.68 1.33 0.93
N LEU A 65 -5.94 0.51 -0.10
CA LEU A 65 -4.99 -0.52 -0.52
C LEU A 65 -3.65 0.06 -1.00
N GLU A 66 -3.67 1.16 -1.75
CA GLU A 66 -2.44 1.88 -2.12
C GLU A 66 -1.70 2.39 -0.87
N CYS A 67 -2.43 2.95 0.09
CA CYS A 67 -1.90 3.45 1.35
C CYS A 67 -1.26 2.33 2.20
N LEU A 68 -1.84 1.12 2.20
CA LEU A 68 -1.25 -0.04 2.87
C LEU A 68 0.06 -0.49 2.22
N VAL A 69 0.18 -0.38 0.89
CA VAL A 69 1.46 -0.64 0.19
C VAL A 69 2.52 0.35 0.64
N ASP A 70 2.20 1.64 0.68
CA ASP A 70 3.11 2.66 1.14
C ASP A 70 3.51 2.45 2.61
N LEU A 71 2.54 2.07 3.45
CA LEU A 71 2.79 1.73 4.84
C LEU A 71 3.76 0.54 4.96
N LEU A 72 3.61 -0.51 4.14
CA LEU A 72 4.53 -1.65 4.12
C LEU A 72 5.95 -1.25 3.71
N HIS A 73 6.09 -0.34 2.74
CA HIS A 73 7.39 0.19 2.34
C HIS A 73 8.06 1.02 3.43
N VAL A 74 7.29 1.69 4.29
CA VAL A 74 7.81 2.40 5.47
C VAL A 74 8.11 1.42 6.61
N LEU A 75 7.23 0.45 6.87
CA LEU A 75 7.37 -0.48 7.99
C LEU A 75 8.59 -1.37 7.89
N LYS A 76 8.81 -2.03 6.74
CA LYS A 76 9.86 -3.05 6.60
C LYS A 76 11.27 -2.52 6.96
N PRO A 77 11.75 -1.40 6.38
CA PRO A 77 13.06 -0.87 6.75
C PRO A 77 13.15 -0.46 8.22
N ASN A 78 12.07 0.09 8.80
CA ASN A 78 12.07 0.50 10.20
C ASN A 78 12.13 -0.71 11.15
N ILE A 79 11.48 -1.82 10.79
CA ILE A 79 11.55 -3.08 11.54
C ILE A 79 12.96 -3.69 11.45
N ASP A 80 13.56 -3.70 10.26
CA ASP A 80 14.92 -4.25 10.04
C ASP A 80 16.00 -3.52 10.85
N MET A 81 15.77 -2.24 11.18
CA MET A 81 16.67 -1.42 12.01
C MET A 81 16.54 -1.69 13.52
N MET A 82 15.53 -2.44 13.95
CA MET A 82 15.25 -2.74 15.36
C MET A 82 15.68 -4.18 15.70
N PRO A 83 16.75 -4.39 16.50
CA PRO A 83 17.27 -5.73 16.80
C PRO A 83 16.23 -6.66 17.42
N ASP A 84 15.43 -6.14 18.36
CA ASP A 84 14.43 -6.91 19.10
C ASP A 84 13.27 -7.40 18.20
N LEU A 85 13.02 -6.70 17.10
CA LEU A 85 11.98 -7.06 16.13
C LEU A 85 12.51 -7.96 15.01
N LYS A 86 13.81 -7.92 14.75
CA LYS A 86 14.44 -8.75 13.72
C LYS A 86 14.35 -10.24 14.03
N GLU A 87 14.37 -10.59 15.31
CA GLU A 87 14.15 -11.96 15.77
C GLU A 87 12.67 -12.32 15.90
N ALA A 88 11.78 -11.32 15.85
CA ALA A 88 10.35 -11.54 15.90
C ALA A 88 9.86 -12.08 14.56
N ARG A 89 9.16 -13.22 14.62
CA ARG A 89 8.47 -13.81 13.47
C ARG A 89 7.20 -13.06 13.09
N VAL A 90 6.58 -12.42 14.07
CA VAL A 90 5.32 -11.68 13.94
C VAL A 90 5.44 -10.34 14.63
N VAL A 91 5.04 -9.28 13.93
CA VAL A 91 4.92 -7.92 14.48
C VAL A 91 3.47 -7.47 14.34
N LEU A 92 2.87 -7.07 15.44
CA LEU A 92 1.53 -6.48 15.42
C LEU A 92 1.67 -5.01 15.06
N VAL A 93 0.85 -4.54 14.11
CA VAL A 93 0.81 -3.14 13.70
C VAL A 93 -0.56 -2.60 14.07
N ASP A 94 -0.59 -1.69 15.04
CA ASP A 94 -1.79 -1.03 15.51
C ASP A 94 -2.15 0.13 14.55
N LEU A 95 -3.29 0.00 13.88
CA LEU A 95 -3.84 0.98 12.94
C LEU A 95 -5.03 1.78 13.51
N SER A 96 -5.26 1.76 14.83
CA SER A 96 -6.40 2.46 15.44
C SER A 96 -6.45 3.96 15.08
N ASP A 97 -5.34 4.68 15.19
CA ASP A 97 -5.29 6.11 14.84
C ASP A 97 -5.49 6.35 13.33
N MET A 98 -5.09 5.39 12.48
CA MET A 98 -5.36 5.43 11.05
C MET A 98 -6.84 5.19 10.75
N SER A 99 -7.50 4.27 11.45
CA SER A 99 -8.93 4.01 11.26
C SER A 99 -9.77 5.22 11.62
N GLU A 100 -9.46 5.88 12.74
CA GLU A 100 -10.07 7.16 13.14
C GLU A 100 -9.81 8.26 12.10
N PHE A 101 -8.57 8.35 11.60
CA PHE A 101 -8.21 9.32 10.58
C PHE A 101 -8.99 9.11 9.27
N ILE A 102 -9.15 7.85 8.84
CA ILE A 102 -9.97 7.51 7.66
C ILE A 102 -11.41 7.96 7.88
N ALA A 103 -11.98 7.85 9.08
CA ALA A 103 -13.35 8.28 9.34
C ALA A 103 -13.53 9.81 9.24
N CYS A 104 -12.48 10.59 9.49
CA CYS A 104 -12.57 12.05 9.54
C CYS A 104 -12.12 12.78 8.28
N VAL A 105 -11.22 12.20 7.48
CA VAL A 105 -10.60 12.90 6.35
C VAL A 105 -11.60 13.16 5.23
N GLN A 106 -11.70 14.40 4.77
CA GLN A 106 -12.63 14.81 3.71
C GLN A 106 -11.95 14.99 2.36
N ASN A 107 -10.63 14.85 2.32
CA ASN A 107 -9.80 15.10 1.16
C ASN A 107 -8.91 13.91 0.84
N ARG A 108 -9.08 13.37 -0.36
CA ARG A 108 -8.31 12.21 -0.82
C ARG A 108 -6.80 12.46 -0.85
N PHE A 109 -6.34 13.67 -1.20
CA PHE A 109 -4.91 14.03 -1.23
C PHE A 109 -4.32 14.10 0.17
N VAL A 110 -5.10 14.58 1.14
CA VAL A 110 -4.70 14.54 2.55
C VAL A 110 -4.51 13.08 3.00
N PHE A 111 -5.40 12.18 2.58
CA PHE A 111 -5.25 10.75 2.85
C PHE A 111 -4.05 10.12 2.11
N GLU A 112 -3.89 10.34 0.80
CA GLU A 112 -2.79 9.78 0.00
C GLU A 112 -1.40 10.20 0.51
N THR A 113 -1.30 11.35 1.18
CA THR A 113 -0.03 11.83 1.75
C THR A 113 0.16 11.49 3.23
N CYS A 114 -0.80 10.83 3.88
CA CYS A 114 -0.80 10.66 5.34
C CYS A 114 0.37 9.80 5.86
N VAL A 115 0.72 8.72 5.13
CA VAL A 115 1.81 7.79 5.51
C VAL A 115 3.16 8.49 5.50
N SER A 116 3.40 9.39 4.55
CA SER A 116 4.66 10.16 4.50
C SER A 116 4.88 11.07 5.73
N ARG A 117 3.82 11.33 6.49
CA ARG A 117 3.78 12.23 7.65
C ARG A 117 3.39 11.51 8.93
N CYS A 118 3.21 10.18 8.90
CA CYS A 118 2.93 9.40 10.09
C CYS A 118 4.20 9.23 10.93
N LYS A 119 4.03 8.79 12.17
CA LYS A 119 5.11 8.33 13.05
C LYS A 119 4.87 6.87 13.36
N LEU A 120 5.95 6.10 13.32
CA LEU A 120 5.96 4.73 13.83
C LEU A 120 6.60 4.73 15.20
N ARG A 121 5.90 4.19 16.19
CA ARG A 121 6.45 3.93 17.52
C ARG A 121 6.51 2.44 17.76
N PHE A 122 7.67 1.95 18.21
CA PHE A 122 7.86 0.55 18.50
C PHE A 122 7.86 0.33 20.01
N ALA A 123 7.09 -0.66 20.46
CA ALA A 123 6.98 -1.05 21.86
C ALA A 123 6.99 -2.58 21.95
N GLY A 124 8.18 -3.16 22.19
CA GLY A 124 8.36 -4.61 22.12
C GLY A 124 8.06 -5.11 20.70
N ARG A 125 7.14 -6.08 20.56
CA ARG A 125 6.73 -6.67 19.27
C ARG A 125 5.55 -5.97 18.59
N ARG A 126 5.27 -4.73 18.99
CA ARG A 126 4.17 -3.93 18.42
C ARG A 126 4.73 -2.67 17.79
N ALA A 127 4.24 -2.35 16.61
CA ALA A 127 4.39 -1.08 15.94
C ALA A 127 3.06 -0.32 16.07
N LEU A 128 3.10 0.91 16.57
CA LEU A 128 1.97 1.81 16.62
C LEU A 128 2.12 2.85 15.51
N LEU A 129 1.13 2.92 14.63
CA LEU A 129 1.04 3.93 13.59
C LEU A 129 0.30 5.15 14.15
N GLU A 130 0.99 6.28 14.27
CA GLU A 130 0.42 7.54 14.75
C GLU A 130 0.39 8.58 13.61
N MET A 131 -0.79 9.09 13.30
CA MET A 131 -1.01 10.27 12.49
C MET A 131 -0.53 11.51 13.24
N THR A 132 0.31 12.31 12.60
CA THR A 132 0.84 13.52 13.25
C THR A 132 -0.21 14.62 13.32
N GLY A 133 0.02 15.63 14.17
CA GLY A 133 -0.80 16.83 14.19
C GLY A 133 -0.91 17.54 12.82
N GLY A 134 0.10 17.35 11.94
CA GLY A 134 0.05 17.84 10.56
C GLY A 134 -0.90 17.06 9.63
N ASN A 135 -1.20 15.79 9.94
CA ASN A 135 -2.27 15.04 9.30
C ASN A 135 -3.62 15.49 9.86
N TRP A 136 -3.76 15.49 11.19
CA TRP A 136 -5.01 15.85 11.87
C TRP A 136 -5.47 17.28 11.60
N GLY A 137 -4.54 18.23 11.49
CA GLY A 137 -4.86 19.62 11.17
C GLY A 137 -5.47 19.84 9.78
N ARG A 138 -5.45 18.82 8.90
CA ARG A 138 -5.86 18.90 7.50
C ARG A 138 -7.07 18.03 7.16
N VAL A 139 -7.66 17.32 8.12
CA VAL A 139 -8.79 16.40 7.85
C VAL A 139 -10.02 17.12 7.28
N ASN A 140 -10.18 18.41 7.61
CA ASN A 140 -11.26 19.26 7.11
C ASN A 140 -10.82 20.15 5.92
N ASP A 141 -9.61 19.95 5.37
CA ASP A 141 -9.21 20.67 4.15
C ASP A 141 -10.18 20.28 3.04
N THR A 142 -10.82 21.25 2.39
CA THR A 142 -11.62 20.99 1.20
C THR A 142 -10.70 20.75 0.01
N ASP A 143 -11.19 20.05 -1.03
CA ASP A 143 -10.47 20.01 -2.30
C ASP A 143 -10.27 21.44 -2.84
N SER A 144 -9.02 21.75 -3.18
CA SER A 144 -8.61 23.02 -3.74
C SER A 144 -8.03 22.80 -5.13
N ASP A 145 -7.92 23.86 -5.94
CA ASP A 145 -7.32 23.76 -7.28
C ASP A 145 -5.89 23.20 -7.25
N ILE A 146 -5.19 23.37 -6.12
CA ILE A 146 -3.84 22.84 -5.90
C ILE A 146 -3.86 21.32 -5.68
N THR A 147 -4.84 20.78 -4.95
CA THR A 147 -4.99 19.31 -4.80
C THR A 147 -5.38 18.67 -6.14
N ASN A 148 -6.20 19.35 -6.93
CA ASN A 148 -6.54 18.94 -8.30
C ASN A 148 -5.31 18.85 -9.22
N LEU A 149 -4.40 19.81 -9.11
CA LEU A 149 -3.13 19.79 -9.84
C LEU A 149 -2.23 18.64 -9.36
N ALA A 150 -2.18 18.38 -8.05
CA ALA A 150 -1.39 17.29 -7.49
C ALA A 150 -1.88 15.91 -8.00
N TYR A 151 -3.20 15.67 -8.09
CA TYR A 151 -3.73 14.46 -8.70
C TYR A 151 -3.27 14.31 -10.15
N SER A 152 -3.31 15.39 -10.93
CA SER A 152 -2.89 15.37 -12.33
C SER A 152 -1.42 14.96 -12.49
N VAL A 153 -0.55 15.39 -11.56
CA VAL A 153 0.87 15.01 -11.54
C VAL A 153 1.06 13.55 -11.12
N THR A 154 0.36 13.08 -10.08
CA THR A 154 0.41 11.69 -9.64
C THR A 154 -0.06 10.73 -10.74
N ASP A 155 -1.15 11.07 -11.44
CA ASP A 155 -1.66 10.33 -12.59
C ASP A 155 -0.67 10.30 -13.75
N LEU A 156 -0.03 11.44 -14.05
CA LEU A 156 1.02 11.50 -15.07
C LEU A 156 2.20 10.59 -14.72
N ARG A 157 2.61 10.57 -13.45
CA ARG A 157 3.67 9.68 -12.96
C ARG A 157 3.29 8.20 -13.11
N LYS A 158 2.07 7.81 -12.69
CA LYS A 158 1.55 6.45 -12.84
C LYS A 158 1.52 6.03 -14.33
N LYS A 159 1.08 6.91 -15.23
CA LYS A 159 1.11 6.67 -16.69
C LYS A 159 2.52 6.50 -17.25
N GLN A 160 3.47 7.35 -16.86
CA GLN A 160 4.86 7.23 -17.30
C GLN A 160 5.49 5.91 -16.84
N GLN A 161 5.22 5.48 -15.62
CA GLN A 161 5.72 4.22 -15.08
C GLN A 161 5.13 3.01 -15.83
N SER A 162 3.84 3.06 -16.17
CA SER A 162 3.20 2.05 -17.03
C SER A 162 3.85 1.97 -18.41
N LEU A 163 4.09 3.12 -19.07
CA LEU A 163 4.77 3.18 -20.37
C LEU A 163 6.21 2.65 -20.31
N ALA A 164 6.97 3.02 -19.27
CA ALA A 164 8.32 2.51 -19.05
C ALA A 164 8.32 0.98 -18.90
N ASN A 165 7.40 0.44 -18.11
CA ASN A 165 7.24 -1.01 -17.94
C ASN A 165 6.88 -1.72 -19.25
N GLN A 166 6.07 -1.10 -20.12
CA GLN A 166 5.73 -1.66 -21.44
C GLN A 166 6.95 -1.65 -22.38
N LEU A 167 7.74 -0.57 -22.39
CA LEU A 167 8.96 -0.46 -23.18
C LEU A 167 9.99 -1.52 -22.77
N SER A 168 10.25 -1.70 -21.48
CA SER A 168 11.19 -2.72 -20.98
C SER A 168 10.77 -4.14 -21.39
N ARG A 169 9.47 -4.46 -21.33
CA ARG A 169 8.94 -5.76 -21.81
C ARG A 169 9.10 -5.94 -23.32
N SER A 170 8.97 -4.86 -24.10
CA SER A 170 9.14 -4.91 -25.56
C SER A 170 10.61 -5.11 -25.98
N MET A 171 11.56 -4.62 -25.20
CA MET A 171 12.99 -4.80 -25.43
C MET A 171 13.47 -6.22 -25.09
N GLN A 172 12.95 -6.83 -24.01
CA GLN A 172 13.27 -8.22 -23.65
C GLN A 172 12.75 -9.25 -24.67
N LYS A 173 11.65 -8.96 -25.38
CA LYS A 173 11.13 -9.83 -26.45
C LYS A 173 11.96 -9.80 -27.74
N LYS A 174 12.91 -8.85 -27.88
CA LYS A 174 13.68 -8.64 -29.11
C LYS A 174 15.08 -9.26 -29.13
N GLU A 175 15.52 -9.95 -28.07
CA GLU A 175 16.81 -10.67 -28.13
C GLU A 175 16.66 -11.98 -28.94
N PRO A 176 17.23 -12.08 -30.15
CA PRO A 176 17.22 -13.33 -30.91
C PRO A 176 18.24 -14.26 -30.29
N ARG A 177 17.84 -15.51 -29.96
CA ARG A 177 18.76 -16.61 -29.62
C ARG A 177 19.84 -16.70 -30.71
N ARG A 178 21.05 -16.20 -30.43
CA ARG A 178 22.24 -16.50 -31.23
C ARG A 178 22.41 -18.03 -31.18
N ARG A 179 22.08 -18.70 -32.28
CA ARG A 179 22.46 -20.10 -32.50
C ARG A 179 23.98 -20.12 -32.61
N SER A 180 24.65 -20.58 -31.56
CA SER A 180 26.05 -21.02 -31.64
C SER A 180 26.09 -22.23 -32.56
N LEU A 181 26.51 -22.02 -33.81
CA LEU A 181 26.97 -23.08 -34.69
C LEU A 181 28.39 -23.45 -34.23
N THR A 182 28.47 -24.40 -33.31
CA THR A 182 29.71 -25.11 -33.01
C THR A 182 29.98 -26.04 -34.19
N PHE A 183 30.91 -25.65 -35.07
CA PHE A 183 31.46 -26.56 -36.07
C PHE A 183 32.30 -27.62 -35.34
N ALA A 184 32.00 -28.88 -35.62
CA ALA A 184 32.75 -30.04 -35.19
C ALA A 184 33.71 -30.47 -36.31
N ILE A 185 34.98 -30.65 -35.91
CA ILE A 185 36.11 -31.38 -36.54
C ILE A 185 36.60 -30.87 -37.90
#